data_AF-A0A016T7F1-F1
#
_entry.id   AF-A0A016T7F1-F1
#
_cell.length_a   1.000
_cell.length_b   1.000
_cell.length_c   1.000
_cell.angle_alpha   90.00
_cell.angle_beta   90.00
_cell.angle_gamma   90.00
#
_symmetry.space_group_name_H-M   'P 1'
#
loop_
_entity.id
_entity.type
_entity.pdbx_description
1 polymer ?
#
loop_
_entity_poly.entity_id
_entity_poly.type
_entity_poly.pdbx_seq_one_letter_code
_entity_poly.pdbx_strand_id
1 'polypeptide(L)'
;MHFFYFISFGIFAQVKANSTESTNIVLVGHIGAEGALPNYEKVLHLSRKELRQDGTLGEDFDIKIISRSGCREYLEGVAAAADLYHVQHVTAFLGPHCSSGCVEEPSLPR
;
A
#
# COMPACT_ATOMS: atom_id res chain seq x y z
N MET A 1 -29.19 -9.94 55.76
CA MET A 1 -28.25 -10.39 54.70
C MET A 1 -29.09 -10.95 53.55
N HIS A 2 -28.62 -10.86 52.30
CA HIS A 2 -29.30 -10.95 50.98
C HIS A 2 -29.57 -9.55 50.40
N PHE A 3 -28.59 -8.78 49.90
CA PHE A 3 -27.50 -9.05 48.94
C PHE A 3 -27.99 -9.43 47.54
N PHE A 4 -27.53 -8.65 46.55
CA PHE A 4 -27.66 -8.77 45.08
C PHE A 4 -28.93 -8.14 44.48
N TYR A 5 -28.97 -6.81 44.24
CA TYR A 5 -28.34 -6.08 43.13
C TYR A 5 -28.81 -6.57 41.75
N PHE A 6 -29.84 -5.89 41.23
CA PHE A 6 -30.29 -5.90 39.84
C PHE A 6 -29.10 -5.53 38.94
N ILE A 7 -28.45 -6.52 38.34
CA ILE A 7 -27.53 -6.28 37.23
C ILE A 7 -28.39 -6.16 35.97
N SER A 8 -28.65 -4.90 35.59
CA SER A 8 -29.06 -4.55 34.23
C SER A 8 -27.96 -5.02 33.29
N PHE A 9 -28.12 -6.21 32.74
CA PHE A 9 -27.30 -6.70 31.64
C PHE A 9 -27.69 -5.89 30.40
N GLY A 10 -27.06 -4.73 30.26
CA GLY A 10 -27.08 -3.95 29.02
C GLY A 10 -26.62 -4.86 27.88
N ILE A 11 -27.49 -5.00 26.89
CA ILE A 11 -27.22 -5.70 25.64
C ILE A 11 -26.07 -4.94 24.95
N PHE A 12 -24.85 -5.42 25.15
CA PHE A 12 -23.70 -4.98 24.38
C PHE A 12 -23.85 -5.60 22.98
N ALA A 13 -24.53 -4.88 22.09
CA ALA A 13 -24.56 -5.19 20.68
C ALA A 13 -23.12 -5.07 20.15
N GLN A 14 -22.43 -6.21 20.04
CA GLN A 14 -21.17 -6.32 19.32
C GLN A 14 -21.47 -6.06 17.85
N VAL A 15 -21.32 -4.81 17.41
CA VAL A 15 -21.19 -4.47 15.98
C VAL A 15 -19.88 -5.12 15.54
N LYS A 16 -19.98 -6.36 15.06
CA LYS A 16 -18.89 -7.07 14.42
C LYS A 16 -18.63 -6.33 13.12
N ALA A 17 -17.64 -5.44 13.12
CA ALA A 17 -17.09 -4.87 11.90
C ALA A 17 -16.74 -6.06 11.00
N ASN A 18 -17.50 -6.22 9.91
CA ASN A 18 -17.28 -7.27 8.95
C ASN A 18 -15.99 -6.91 8.23
N SER A 19 -14.86 -7.41 8.72
CA SER A 19 -13.59 -7.32 8.01
C SER A 19 -13.68 -8.32 6.86
N THR A 20 -14.16 -7.85 5.70
CA THR A 20 -14.04 -8.57 4.44
C THR A 20 -12.55 -8.63 4.12
N GLU A 21 -11.89 -9.69 4.57
CA GLU A 21 -10.52 -9.99 4.18
C GLU A 21 -10.56 -10.33 2.69
N SER A 22 -10.09 -9.41 1.84
CA SER A 22 -10.05 -9.59 0.39
C SER A 22 -9.12 -10.75 0.05
N THR A 23 -9.64 -11.74 -0.65
CA THR A 23 -8.90 -12.97 -0.97
C THR A 23 -7.90 -12.77 -2.11
N ASN A 24 -8.03 -11.69 -2.90
CA ASN A 24 -7.12 -11.37 -4.00
C ASN A 24 -6.45 -10.00 -3.77
N ILE A 25 -5.26 -10.01 -3.15
CA ILE A 25 -4.46 -8.81 -2.92
C ILE A 25 -3.32 -8.76 -3.92
N VAL A 26 -3.29 -7.73 -4.78
CA VAL A 26 -2.15 -7.46 -5.67
C VAL A 26 -1.13 -6.57 -4.96
N LEU A 27 0.12 -7.00 -5.01
CA LEU A 27 1.26 -6.26 -4.45
C LEU A 27 1.82 -5.28 -5.49
N VAL A 28 1.79 -3.99 -5.15
CA VAL A 28 2.31 -2.91 -5.99
C VAL A 28 3.51 -2.29 -5.30
N GLY A 29 4.67 -2.28 -5.97
CA GLY A 29 5.87 -1.64 -5.48
C GLY A 29 5.89 -0.16 -5.84
N HIS A 30 5.97 0.72 -4.85
CA HIS A 30 6.17 2.16 -5.06
C HIS A 30 7.63 2.51 -4.76
N ILE A 31 8.28 3.20 -5.69
CA ILE A 31 9.66 3.68 -5.51
C ILE A 31 9.59 5.20 -5.43
N GLY A 32 9.86 5.78 -4.26
CA GLY A 32 9.76 7.22 -4.02
C GLY A 32 11.11 7.94 -4.05
N ALA A 33 11.05 9.25 -4.27
CA ALA A 33 12.17 10.15 -4.02
C ALA A 33 11.92 11.01 -2.78
N GLU A 34 12.97 11.18 -1.98
CA GLU A 34 12.93 12.09 -0.83
C GLU A 34 12.67 13.53 -1.33
N GLY A 35 11.60 14.16 -0.85
CA GLY A 35 11.24 15.53 -1.20
C GLY A 35 10.50 15.74 -2.53
N ALA A 36 10.32 14.72 -3.38
CA ALA A 36 9.62 14.91 -4.66
C ALA A 36 8.09 14.92 -4.54
N LEU A 37 7.53 14.01 -3.72
CA LEU A 37 6.09 13.97 -3.47
C LEU A 37 5.83 13.96 -1.96
N PRO A 38 5.69 15.12 -1.32
CA PRO A 38 5.36 15.17 0.10
C PRO A 38 4.02 14.47 0.35
N ASN A 39 3.96 13.68 1.41
CA ASN A 39 2.76 12.90 1.78
C ASN A 39 2.31 11.85 0.74
N TYR A 40 3.21 11.35 -0.11
CA TYR A 40 2.87 10.32 -1.09
C TYR A 40 2.15 9.11 -0.46
N GLU A 41 2.55 8.66 0.73
CA GLU A 41 1.88 7.56 1.43
C GLU A 41 0.41 7.88 1.71
N LYS A 42 0.12 9.10 2.15
CA LYS A 42 -1.24 9.56 2.42
C LYS A 42 -2.05 9.66 1.14
N VAL A 43 -1.47 10.18 0.07
CA VAL A 43 -2.13 10.29 -1.24
C VAL A 43 -2.47 8.89 -1.76
N LEU A 44 -1.50 7.99 -1.82
CA LEU A 44 -1.70 6.61 -2.29
C LEU A 44 -2.71 5.85 -1.43
N HIS A 45 -2.71 6.07 -0.11
CA HIS A 45 -3.69 5.48 0.79
C HIS A 45 -5.11 6.01 0.52
N LEU A 46 -5.27 7.32 0.34
CA LEU A 46 -6.57 7.92 0.02
C LEU A 46 -7.07 7.46 -1.34
N SER A 47 -6.20 7.43 -2.36
CA SER A 47 -6.56 6.95 -3.70
C SER A 47 -7.03 5.49 -3.68
N ARG A 48 -6.32 4.59 -2.98
CA ARG A 48 -6.79 3.20 -2.82
C ARG A 48 -8.15 3.14 -2.15
N LYS A 49 -8.35 3.95 -1.09
CA LYS A 49 -9.61 3.98 -0.35
C LYS A 49 -10.76 4.46 -1.24
N GLU A 50 -10.56 5.52 -2.01
CA GLU A 50 -11.55 6.04 -2.95
C GLU A 50 -11.91 5.01 -4.02
N LEU A 51 -10.91 4.37 -4.63
CA LEU A 51 -11.12 3.30 -5.63
C LEU A 51 -11.87 2.07 -5.08
N ARG A 52 -11.83 1.87 -3.76
CA ARG A 52 -12.65 0.83 -3.12
C ARG A 52 -14.07 1.33 -2.84
N GLN A 53 -14.22 2.60 -2.44
CA GLN A 53 -15.51 3.19 -2.13
C GLN A 53 -16.37 3.44 -3.36
N ASP A 54 -15.76 3.77 -4.50
CA ASP A 54 -16.47 3.99 -5.76
C ASP A 54 -16.79 2.67 -6.51
N GLY A 55 -16.30 1.54 -5.99
CA GLY A 55 -16.52 0.21 -6.55
C GLY A 55 -15.54 -0.21 -7.65
N THR A 56 -14.55 0.61 -8.00
CA THR A 56 -13.55 0.30 -9.04
C THR A 56 -12.74 -0.96 -8.72
N LEU A 57 -12.37 -1.16 -7.46
CA LEU A 57 -11.65 -2.37 -7.01
C LEU A 57 -12.60 -3.55 -6.73
N GLY A 58 -13.90 -3.33 -6.65
CA GLY A 58 -14.85 -4.36 -6.21
C GLY A 58 -14.61 -4.82 -4.76
N GLU A 59 -15.28 -5.91 -4.36
CA GLU A 59 -15.18 -6.45 -3.00
C GLU A 59 -14.12 -7.56 -2.86
N ASP A 60 -13.84 -8.27 -3.95
CA ASP A 60 -12.99 -9.46 -4.03
C ASP A 60 -11.53 -9.16 -4.36
N PHE A 61 -11.23 -7.92 -4.77
CA PHE A 61 -9.91 -7.47 -5.18
C PHE A 61 -9.43 -6.25 -4.39
N ASP A 62 -8.15 -6.22 -4.05
CA ASP A 62 -7.54 -5.09 -3.35
C ASP A 62 -6.06 -4.94 -3.71
N ILE A 63 -5.49 -3.78 -3.40
CA ILE A 63 -4.11 -3.42 -3.78
C ILE A 63 -3.31 -3.08 -2.53
N LYS A 64 -2.22 -3.80 -2.26
CA LYS A 64 -1.27 -3.45 -1.21
C LYS A 64 -0.04 -2.77 -1.81
N ILE A 65 0.19 -1.53 -1.39
CA ILE A 65 1.34 -0.74 -1.85
C ILE A 65 2.50 -0.92 -0.88
N ILE A 66 3.68 -1.30 -1.38
CA ILE A 66 4.93 -1.44 -0.62
C ILE A 66 5.89 -0.37 -1.12
N SER A 67 6.29 0.55 -0.25
CA SER A 67 7.14 1.68 -0.63
C SER A 67 8.62 1.47 -0.28
N ARG A 68 9.50 1.89 -1.19
CA ARG A 68 10.95 1.99 -1.01
C ARG A 68 11.45 3.36 -1.50
N SER A 69 12.48 3.90 -0.87
CA SER A 69 13.22 5.04 -1.44
C SER A 69 14.17 4.55 -2.54
N GLY A 70 14.35 5.33 -3.61
CA GLY A 70 15.22 4.93 -4.71
C GLY A 70 15.70 6.05 -5.63
N CYS A 71 15.87 7.27 -5.13
CA CYS A 71 16.22 8.45 -5.97
C CYS A 71 17.32 9.34 -5.39
N ARG A 72 18.12 8.84 -4.45
CA ARG A 72 19.24 9.61 -3.88
C ARG A 72 20.52 9.39 -4.68
N GLU A 73 20.75 8.19 -5.19
CA GLU A 73 21.96 7.84 -5.96
C GLU A 73 21.67 7.21 -7.34
N TYR A 74 22.67 7.26 -8.23
CA TYR A 74 22.63 6.60 -9.54
C TYR A 74 22.46 5.09 -9.34
N LEU A 75 21.40 4.52 -9.93
CA LEU A 75 20.97 3.11 -9.82
C LEU A 75 20.22 2.71 -8.54
N GLU A 76 20.04 3.58 -7.55
CA GLU A 76 19.29 3.23 -6.33
C GLU A 76 17.85 2.82 -6.66
N GLY A 77 17.23 3.46 -7.66
CA GLY A 77 15.88 3.11 -8.12
C GLY A 77 15.82 1.72 -8.76
N VAL A 78 16.87 1.33 -9.48
CA VAL A 78 16.97 -0.02 -10.07
C VAL A 78 17.16 -1.06 -8.96
N ALA A 79 18.01 -0.78 -7.97
CA ALA A 79 18.21 -1.66 -6.82
C ALA A 79 16.92 -1.80 -5.99
N ALA A 80 16.19 -0.70 -5.77
CA ALA A 80 14.90 -0.72 -5.08
C ALA A 80 13.84 -1.53 -5.87
N ALA A 81 13.81 -1.40 -7.20
CA ALA A 81 12.94 -2.22 -8.04
C ALA A 81 13.29 -3.70 -7.96
N ALA A 82 14.58 -4.05 -7.96
CA ALA A 82 15.06 -5.42 -7.82
C ALA A 82 14.69 -6.04 -6.45
N ASP A 83 14.83 -5.29 -5.35
CA ASP A 83 14.38 -5.70 -4.01
C ASP A 83 12.86 -5.97 -4.00
N LEU A 84 12.08 -5.02 -4.51
CA LEU A 84 10.63 -5.14 -4.57
C LEU A 84 10.19 -6.34 -5.43
N TYR A 85 10.85 -6.59 -6.56
CA TYR A 85 10.52 -7.72 -7.44
C TYR A 85 10.93 -9.07 -6.83
N HIS A 86 12.20 -9.21 -6.46
CA HIS A 86 12.76 -10.51 -6.09
C HIS A 86 12.45 -10.92 -4.65
N VAL A 87 12.34 -9.96 -3.73
CA VAL A 87 12.14 -10.22 -2.29
C VAL A 87 10.68 -10.03 -1.90
N GLN A 88 10.05 -8.95 -2.35
CA GLN A 88 8.67 -8.62 -1.98
C GLN A 88 7.62 -9.17 -2.96
N HIS A 89 8.06 -9.77 -4.07
CA HIS A 89 7.21 -10.37 -5.10
C HIS A 89 6.11 -9.43 -5.61
N VAL A 90 6.42 -8.13 -5.75
CA VAL A 90 5.50 -7.19 -6.38
C VAL A 90 5.38 -7.48 -7.87
N THR A 91 4.19 -7.27 -8.43
CA THR A 91 3.90 -7.58 -9.84
C THR A 91 3.68 -6.33 -10.68
N ALA A 92 3.52 -5.18 -10.04
CA ALA A 92 3.40 -3.88 -10.69
C ALA A 92 4.18 -2.82 -9.92
N PHE A 93 4.66 -1.80 -10.63
CA PHE A 93 5.48 -0.74 -10.08
C PHE A 93 4.83 0.64 -10.29
N LEU A 94 4.84 1.45 -9.24
CA LEU A 94 4.64 2.89 -9.29
C LEU A 94 6.04 3.51 -9.25
N GLY A 95 6.55 3.76 -10.45
CA GLY A 95 7.93 4.13 -10.68
C GLY A 95 8.27 5.56 -10.25
N PRO A 96 9.55 5.83 -9.99
CA PRO A 96 9.95 6.96 -9.19
C PRO A 96 9.81 8.32 -9.84
N HIS A 97 9.30 9.27 -9.07
CA HIS A 97 9.41 10.70 -9.37
C HIS A 97 10.77 11.23 -8.87
N CYS A 98 11.86 10.89 -9.56
CA CYS A 98 13.15 11.52 -9.33
C CYS A 98 13.26 12.85 -10.11
N SER A 99 13.90 13.88 -9.56
CA SER A 99 14.11 15.18 -10.23
C SER A 99 15.21 15.14 -11.30
N SER A 100 16.19 14.25 -11.17
CA SER A 100 17.08 13.84 -12.25
C SER A 100 16.45 12.62 -12.93
N GLY A 101 16.12 12.75 -14.21
CA GLY A 101 15.28 11.84 -14.97
C GLY A 101 15.56 10.35 -14.75
N CYS A 102 14.51 9.54 -14.84
CA CYS A 102 14.60 8.09 -14.86
C CYS A 102 15.68 7.68 -15.87
N VAL A 103 16.74 7.04 -15.39
CA VAL A 103 17.74 6.45 -16.28
C VAL A 103 17.03 5.30 -16.99
N GLU A 104 16.52 5.54 -18.20
CA GLU A 104 16.33 4.47 -19.17
C GLU A 104 17.67 3.75 -19.30
N GLU A 105 17.61 2.43 -19.18
CA GLU A 105 18.75 1.53 -19.28
C GLU A 105 19.73 2.00 -20.37
N PRO A 106 21.03 2.21 -20.08
CA PRO A 106 22.01 2.30 -21.16
C PRO A 106 21.97 0.94 -21.84
N SER A 107 21.43 0.90 -23.06
CA SER A 107 21.32 -0.30 -23.89
C SER A 107 22.48 -1.25 -23.63
N LEU A 108 22.21 -2.37 -22.92
CA LEU A 108 23.21 -3.40 -22.67
C LEU A 108 23.80 -3.79 -24.03
N PRO A 109 25.13 -3.69 -24.25
CA PRO A 109 25.70 -4.25 -25.46
C PRO A 109 25.49 -5.77 -25.42
N ARG A 110 24.74 -6.27 -26.41
CA ARG A 110 24.60 -7.71 -26.68
C ARG A 110 25.96 -8.34 -27.02
#